data_AF-A0A259LNE2-F1
#
_entry.id   AF-A0A259LNE2-F1
#
_cell.length_a   1.000
_cell.length_b   1.000
_cell.length_c   1.000
_cell.angle_alpha   90.00
_cell.angle_beta   90.00
_cell.angle_gamma   90.00
#
_symmetry.space_group_name_H-M   'P 1'
#
loop_
_entity.id
_entity.type
_entity.pdbx_description
1 polymer ?
#
loop_
_entity_poly.entity_id
_entity_poly.type
_entity_poly.pdbx_seq_one_letter_code
_entity_poly.pdbx_strand_id
1 'polypeptide(L)'
;MAKRMEAGQYSSEAVWRIDARNYLDDFGVYQAVEWIDTGFVIRWLEPFSGNEDVVGYNVAFNDVRRQALIEAAANIAQALKNREKNASISLIVPEANSMGLALMLEGESRDHPIKFPAKQRFYADLQDWLESRFSPEQRLLVIGDLNISPEDSDIGIGPDNAKRWLRTGKCSFLPEEREWLGRLKHWGLVDSFRHLNPDSADRFSWFDYRSRGFEDHPKRGLRIDLIMASRGLIGHCVSSDIDYQIRGMEKPSDHAPVWAEFEL
;
A
#
# COMPACT_ATOMS: atom_id res chain seq x y z
N MET A 1 -8.17 16.64 3.18
CA MET A 1 -9.44 17.11 2.60
C MET A 1 -10.66 16.80 3.48
N ALA A 2 -10.90 15.54 3.89
CA ALA A 2 -12.05 15.18 4.75
C ALA A 2 -12.20 16.05 6.02
N LYS A 3 -11.13 16.25 6.80
CA LYS A 3 -11.14 17.14 7.98
C LYS A 3 -11.47 18.61 7.67
N ARG A 4 -11.04 19.11 6.51
CA ARG A 4 -11.35 20.49 6.06
C ARG A 4 -12.83 20.62 5.68
N MET A 5 -13.42 19.54 5.15
CA MET A 5 -14.85 19.48 4.82
C MET A 5 -15.72 19.41 6.08
N GLU A 6 -15.37 18.53 7.02
CA GLU A 6 -16.08 18.42 8.30
C GLU A 6 -15.99 19.70 9.15
N ALA A 7 -14.87 20.42 9.04
CA ALA A 7 -14.68 21.71 9.68
C ALA A 7 -15.34 22.88 8.93
N GLY A 8 -16.07 22.64 7.84
CA GLY A 8 -16.72 23.68 7.04
C GLY A 8 -15.74 24.66 6.37
N GLN A 9 -14.47 24.27 6.21
CA GLN A 9 -13.42 25.13 5.65
C GLN A 9 -13.50 25.28 4.13
N TYR A 10 -14.32 24.47 3.47
CA TYR A 10 -14.69 24.71 2.08
C TYR A 10 -15.95 25.56 2.04
N SER A 11 -15.79 26.81 1.60
CA SER A 11 -16.90 27.76 1.45
C SER A 11 -17.78 27.47 0.22
N SER A 12 -17.32 26.62 -0.70
CA SER A 12 -18.08 26.16 -1.86
C SER A 12 -17.46 24.88 -2.47
N GLU A 13 -18.24 24.19 -3.29
CA GLU A 13 -17.81 23.03 -4.07
C GLU A 13 -16.57 23.34 -4.94
N ALA A 14 -16.51 24.53 -5.53
CA ALA A 14 -15.41 24.95 -6.38
C ALA A 14 -14.06 24.96 -5.63
N VAL A 15 -14.06 25.37 -4.36
CA VAL A 15 -12.85 25.41 -3.52
C VAL A 15 -12.37 24.01 -3.19
N TRP A 16 -13.29 23.08 -2.94
CA TRP A 16 -12.94 21.66 -2.73
C TRP A 16 -12.34 21.04 -3.99
N ARG A 17 -12.93 21.30 -5.17
CA ARG A 17 -12.42 20.76 -6.45
C ARG A 17 -11.02 21.26 -6.78
N ILE A 18 -10.74 22.53 -6.50
CA ILE A 18 -9.40 23.09 -6.66
C ILE A 18 -8.42 22.39 -5.70
N ASP A 19 -8.79 22.19 -4.44
CA ASP A 19 -7.95 21.49 -3.47
C ASP A 19 -7.75 20.01 -3.83
N ALA A 20 -8.77 19.35 -4.38
CA ALA A 20 -8.71 17.99 -4.91
C ALA A 20 -7.74 17.90 -6.10
N ARG A 21 -7.86 18.85 -7.03
CA ARG A 21 -7.00 18.93 -8.21
C ARG A 21 -5.56 19.25 -7.85
N ASN A 22 -5.33 20.19 -6.94
CA ASN A 22 -4.00 20.47 -6.39
C ASN A 22 -3.41 19.21 -5.75
N TYR A 23 -4.21 18.41 -5.03
CA TYR A 23 -3.74 17.14 -4.47
C TYR A 23 -3.33 16.16 -5.58
N LEU A 24 -4.10 16.06 -6.66
CA LEU A 24 -3.71 15.22 -7.80
C LEU A 24 -2.42 15.71 -8.46
N ASP A 25 -2.29 17.02 -8.66
CA ASP A 25 -1.14 17.66 -9.28
C ASP A 25 0.13 17.55 -8.42
N ASP A 26 0.00 17.76 -7.10
CA ASP A 26 1.10 17.73 -6.14
C ASP A 26 1.70 16.32 -5.99
N PHE A 27 0.85 15.28 -6.05
CA PHE A 27 1.28 13.90 -5.84
C PHE A 27 1.52 13.15 -7.15
N GLY A 28 0.88 13.53 -8.27
CA GLY A 28 1.15 13.03 -9.62
C GLY A 28 0.92 11.53 -9.88
N VAL A 29 0.58 10.76 -8.83
CA VAL A 29 0.38 9.30 -8.86
C VAL A 29 -1.09 8.89 -8.81
N TYR A 30 -1.95 9.77 -8.32
CA TYR A 30 -3.37 9.51 -8.18
C TYR A 30 -4.08 9.85 -9.49
N GLN A 31 -5.00 8.98 -9.90
CA GLN A 31 -5.79 9.20 -11.12
C GLN A 31 -7.05 10.03 -10.86
N ALA A 32 -7.62 9.91 -9.66
CA ALA A 32 -8.78 10.68 -9.25
C ALA A 32 -8.89 10.79 -7.71
N VAL A 33 -9.57 11.84 -7.25
CA VAL A 33 -10.04 12.00 -5.87
C VAL A 33 -11.56 11.95 -5.87
N GLU A 34 -12.13 11.03 -5.11
CA GLU A 34 -13.57 10.79 -5.02
C GLU A 34 -14.13 11.22 -3.67
N TRP A 35 -15.37 11.72 -3.68
CA TRP A 35 -16.18 11.85 -2.48
C TRP A 35 -17.35 10.87 -2.51
N ILE A 36 -17.35 10.01 -1.50
CA ILE A 36 -18.36 8.98 -1.26
C ILE A 36 -19.17 9.41 -0.04
N ASP A 37 -20.50 9.45 -0.17
CA ASP A 37 -21.38 9.82 0.93
C ASP A 37 -21.61 8.66 1.92
N THR A 38 -22.41 8.92 2.95
CA THR A 38 -22.75 7.93 3.99
C THR A 38 -23.62 6.77 3.47
N GLY A 39 -24.19 6.89 2.27
CA GLY A 39 -24.89 5.82 1.56
C GLY A 39 -23.96 5.00 0.65
N PHE A 40 -22.65 5.23 0.70
CA PHE A 40 -21.63 4.64 -0.16
C PHE A 40 -21.77 5.02 -1.63
N VAL A 41 -22.40 6.15 -1.94
CA VAL A 41 -22.57 6.62 -3.31
C VAL A 41 -21.51 7.68 -3.60
N ILE A 42 -20.77 7.51 -4.70
CA ILE A 42 -19.86 8.54 -5.21
C ILE A 42 -20.73 9.73 -5.64
N ARG A 43 -20.59 10.89 -5.00
CA ARG A 43 -21.30 12.11 -5.48
C ARG A 43 -20.40 13.06 -6.22
N TRP A 44 -19.08 12.98 -5.99
CA TRP A 44 -18.11 13.83 -6.66
C TRP A 44 -16.84 13.07 -6.97
N LEU A 45 -16.20 13.49 -8.04
CA LEU A 45 -14.90 13.00 -8.47
C LEU A 45 -14.15 14.15 -9.17
N GLU A 46 -12.82 14.13 -9.05
CA GLU A 46 -11.88 15.04 -9.69
C GLU A 46 -10.71 14.22 -10.27
N PRO A 47 -10.31 14.35 -11.56
CA PRO A 47 -10.93 15.19 -12.57
C PRO A 47 -12.26 14.62 -13.05
N PHE A 48 -13.29 15.46 -13.09
CA PHE A 48 -14.63 15.05 -13.54
C PHE A 48 -14.66 14.64 -15.01
N SER A 49 -13.91 15.36 -15.86
CA SER A 49 -13.84 15.07 -17.30
C SER A 49 -13.24 13.68 -17.55
N GLY A 50 -13.96 12.84 -18.30
CA GLY A 50 -13.54 11.48 -18.63
C GLY A 50 -13.89 10.41 -17.58
N ASN A 51 -14.58 10.79 -16.50
CA ASN A 51 -14.99 9.92 -15.40
C ASN A 51 -16.46 10.15 -15.01
N GLU A 52 -17.27 10.72 -15.91
CA GLU A 52 -18.61 11.20 -15.64
C GLU A 52 -19.54 10.07 -15.16
N ASP A 53 -19.36 8.87 -15.70
CA ASP A 53 -20.16 7.68 -15.40
C ASP A 53 -19.92 7.09 -14.00
N VAL A 54 -18.86 7.53 -13.31
CA VAL A 54 -18.51 7.08 -11.96
C VAL A 54 -19.38 7.76 -10.90
N VAL A 55 -19.85 8.97 -11.18
CA VAL A 55 -20.72 9.72 -10.25
C VAL A 55 -22.11 9.06 -10.19
N GLY A 56 -22.56 8.75 -8.98
CA GLY A 56 -23.80 8.02 -8.72
C GLY A 56 -23.58 6.51 -8.51
N TYR A 57 -22.37 6.00 -8.75
CA TYR A 57 -22.04 4.61 -8.49
C TYR A 57 -22.02 4.31 -6.98
N ASN A 58 -22.65 3.21 -6.57
CA ASN A 58 -22.61 2.75 -5.18
C ASN A 58 -21.42 1.80 -4.99
N VAL A 59 -20.41 2.24 -4.23
CA VAL A 59 -19.19 1.44 -3.99
C VAL A 59 -19.43 0.26 -3.05
N ALA A 60 -20.58 0.20 -2.38
CA ALA A 60 -21.05 -0.91 -1.56
C ALA A 60 -22.05 -1.80 -2.34
N PHE A 61 -21.77 -2.04 -3.62
CA PHE A 61 -22.65 -2.78 -4.55
C PHE A 61 -22.88 -4.25 -4.20
N ASN A 62 -22.19 -4.82 -3.22
CA ASN A 62 -22.47 -6.15 -2.69
C ASN A 62 -22.28 -6.20 -1.17
N ASP A 63 -22.89 -7.20 -0.53
CA ASP A 63 -22.93 -7.28 0.94
C ASP A 63 -21.56 -7.47 1.59
N VAL A 64 -20.63 -8.18 0.93
CA VAL A 64 -19.27 -8.38 1.43
C VAL A 64 -18.50 -7.05 1.46
N ARG A 65 -18.57 -6.28 0.37
CA ARG A 65 -17.92 -4.97 0.24
C ARG A 65 -18.59 -3.94 1.13
N ARG A 66 -19.91 -4.00 1.27
CA ARG A 66 -20.66 -3.19 2.22
C ARG A 66 -20.20 -3.44 3.65
N GLN A 67 -20.03 -4.69 4.06
CA GLN A 67 -19.54 -4.99 5.40
C GLN A 67 -18.09 -4.57 5.61
N ALA A 68 -17.20 -4.80 4.65
CA ALA A 68 -15.83 -4.31 4.72
C ALA A 68 -15.76 -2.77 4.88
N LEU A 69 -16.62 -2.03 4.17
CA LEU A 69 -16.71 -0.57 4.28
C LEU A 69 -17.31 -0.11 5.62
N ILE A 70 -18.33 -0.81 6.12
CA ILE A 70 -18.95 -0.53 7.43
C ILE A 70 -17.94 -0.79 8.57
N GLU A 71 -17.22 -1.90 8.52
CA GLU A 71 -16.19 -2.25 9.50
C GLU A 71 -15.03 -1.24 9.46
N ALA A 72 -14.56 -0.88 8.27
CA ALA A 72 -13.54 0.17 8.11
C ALA A 72 -14.00 1.51 8.70
N ALA A 73 -15.25 1.92 8.43
CA ALA A 73 -15.82 3.17 8.94
C ALA A 73 -16.05 3.13 10.46
N ALA A 74 -16.50 2.00 11.02
CA ALA A 74 -16.68 1.81 12.46
C ALA A 74 -15.34 1.85 13.21
N ASN A 75 -14.30 1.24 12.63
CA ASN A 75 -12.94 1.27 13.15
C ASN A 75 -12.35 2.69 13.12
N ILE A 76 -12.62 3.46 12.07
CA ILE A 76 -12.24 4.87 11.97
C ILE A 76 -13.00 5.73 13.00
N ALA A 77 -14.31 5.54 13.18
CA ALA A 77 -15.12 6.29 14.14
C ALA A 77 -14.72 6.03 15.61
N GLN A 78 -14.35 4.79 15.93
CA GLN A 78 -13.82 4.42 17.24
C GLN A 78 -12.41 5.01 17.48
N ALA A 79 -11.57 5.07 16.45
CA ALA A 79 -10.25 5.70 16.50
C ALA A 79 -10.31 7.23 16.60
N LEU A 80 -11.28 7.87 15.92
CA LEU A 80 -11.48 9.33 15.92
C LEU A 80 -12.04 9.86 17.25
N LYS A 81 -12.77 9.06 18.03
CA LYS A 81 -13.26 9.43 19.37
C LYS A 81 -12.13 9.61 20.41
N ASN A 82 -10.91 9.13 20.13
CA ASN A 82 -9.88 8.97 21.15
C ASN A 82 -8.56 9.74 20.95
N ARG A 83 -8.43 10.72 20.03
CA ARG A 83 -7.29 11.67 20.07
C ARG A 83 -7.45 12.88 19.16
N GLU A 84 -7.07 14.04 19.70
CA GLU A 84 -6.99 15.33 19.02
C GLU A 84 -5.91 15.37 17.92
N LYS A 85 -6.22 16.15 16.86
CA LYS A 85 -5.37 16.77 15.82
C LYS A 85 -4.81 15.86 14.69
N ASN A 86 -5.28 16.16 13.47
CA ASN A 86 -4.70 16.00 12.10
C ASN A 86 -4.16 14.61 11.68
N ALA A 87 -4.42 13.93 10.55
CA ALA A 87 -5.33 13.83 9.38
C ALA A 87 -5.04 12.39 8.84
N SER A 88 -6.05 11.54 8.61
CA SER A 88 -5.94 10.09 8.24
C SER A 88 -5.58 9.90 6.76
N ILE A 89 -4.81 8.92 6.24
CA ILE A 89 -4.29 7.56 6.59
C ILE A 89 -5.35 6.47 6.79
N SER A 90 -5.34 5.44 5.93
CA SER A 90 -5.96 4.14 6.19
C SER A 90 -4.88 3.12 6.57
N LEU A 91 -4.90 2.73 7.84
CA LEU A 91 -4.04 1.75 8.49
C LEU A 91 -4.90 0.98 9.48
N ILE A 92 -4.78 -0.35 9.53
CA ILE A 92 -5.26 -1.14 10.67
C ILE A 92 -4.03 -1.42 11.53
N VAL A 93 -3.97 -0.83 12.73
CA VAL A 93 -3.09 -1.26 13.81
C VAL A 93 -3.87 -1.19 15.13
N PRO A 94 -3.91 -2.26 15.94
CA PRO A 94 -4.42 -2.20 17.30
C PRO A 94 -3.47 -1.35 18.16
N GLU A 95 -4.04 -0.33 18.79
CA GLU A 95 -3.50 0.45 19.91
C GLU A 95 -2.36 1.47 19.67
N ALA A 96 -2.44 2.48 20.54
CA ALA A 96 -1.86 3.81 20.40
C ALA A 96 -0.33 3.78 20.48
N ASN A 97 0.32 3.93 19.32
CA ASN A 97 1.58 4.66 19.07
C ASN A 97 2.23 4.28 17.73
N SER A 98 1.62 3.37 16.98
CA SER A 98 2.14 2.88 15.70
C SER A 98 1.63 3.75 14.53
N MET A 99 2.51 4.53 13.92
CA MET A 99 2.23 5.20 12.66
C MET A 99 2.62 4.27 11.52
N GLY A 100 1.77 4.17 10.50
CA GLY A 100 2.03 3.39 9.31
C GLY A 100 1.90 4.23 8.04
N LEU A 101 2.84 4.03 7.13
CA LEU A 101 2.93 4.74 5.86
C LEU A 101 2.66 3.76 4.72
N ALA A 102 1.67 4.07 3.88
CA ALA A 102 1.32 3.33 2.66
C ALA A 102 2.08 3.89 1.46
N LEU A 103 2.71 3.02 0.67
CA LEU A 103 3.62 3.39 -0.41
C LEU A 103 3.11 2.77 -1.73
N MET A 104 3.04 3.55 -2.82
CA MET A 104 2.76 3.04 -4.17
C MET A 104 3.51 3.89 -5.21
N LEU A 105 4.57 3.33 -5.81
CA LEU A 105 5.23 3.86 -7.01
C LEU A 105 5.85 2.71 -7.79
N GLU A 106 5.20 2.33 -8.89
CA GLU A 106 5.73 1.35 -9.85
C GLU A 106 6.81 2.01 -10.73
N GLY A 107 8.01 1.44 -10.75
CA GLY A 107 9.14 1.95 -11.55
C GLY A 107 9.07 1.59 -13.04
N GLU A 108 8.22 0.61 -13.40
CA GLU A 108 8.07 -0.02 -14.73
C GLU A 108 9.36 -0.67 -15.26
N SER A 109 10.37 0.12 -15.61
CA SER A 109 11.70 -0.33 -16.06
C SER A 109 12.79 0.67 -15.69
N ARG A 110 14.04 0.19 -15.56
CA ARG A 110 15.23 0.97 -15.21
C ARG A 110 15.43 2.20 -16.10
N ASP A 111 15.16 2.05 -17.39
CA ASP A 111 15.37 3.11 -18.38
C ASP A 111 14.15 4.04 -18.52
N HIS A 112 13.08 3.81 -17.75
CA HIS A 112 11.88 4.66 -17.83
C HIS A 112 12.21 6.08 -17.29
N PRO A 113 12.08 7.14 -18.11
CA PRO A 113 12.65 8.46 -17.80
C PRO A 113 11.97 9.20 -16.64
N ILE A 114 10.74 8.80 -16.28
CA ILE A 114 9.95 9.44 -15.22
C ILE A 114 9.77 8.51 -14.00
N LYS A 115 9.20 7.31 -14.22
CA LYS A 115 8.83 6.38 -13.15
C LYS A 115 10.01 5.85 -12.33
N PHE A 116 11.12 5.45 -12.96
CA PHE A 116 12.26 4.92 -12.21
C PHE A 116 12.97 5.98 -11.35
N PRO A 117 13.26 7.20 -11.86
CA PRO A 117 13.73 8.30 -11.01
C PRO A 117 12.74 8.68 -9.90
N ALA A 118 11.43 8.65 -10.16
CA ALA A 118 10.42 8.90 -9.14
C ALA A 118 10.46 7.84 -8.02
N LYS A 119 10.57 6.56 -8.38
CA LYS A 119 10.73 5.46 -7.42
C LYS A 119 12.02 5.62 -6.59
N GLN A 120 13.14 5.93 -7.24
CA GLN A 120 14.40 6.20 -6.54
C GLN A 120 14.27 7.34 -5.53
N ARG A 121 13.71 8.48 -5.97
CA ARG A 121 13.51 9.66 -5.13
C ARG A 121 12.62 9.34 -3.94
N PHE A 122 11.56 8.60 -4.15
CA PHE A 122 10.64 8.21 -3.10
C PHE A 122 11.32 7.41 -1.98
N TYR A 123 12.14 6.41 -2.33
CA TYR A 123 12.90 5.67 -1.33
C TYR A 123 13.95 6.53 -0.62
N ALA A 124 14.51 7.55 -1.28
CA ALA A 124 15.37 8.53 -0.64
C ALA A 124 14.60 9.42 0.34
N ASP A 125 13.48 10.00 -0.09
CA ASP A 125 12.64 10.87 0.72
C ASP A 125 12.07 10.12 1.95
N LEU A 126 11.70 8.85 1.78
CA LEU A 126 11.26 7.98 2.88
C LEU A 126 12.39 7.73 3.90
N GLN A 127 13.59 7.41 3.41
CA GLN A 127 14.75 7.19 4.27
C GLN A 127 15.05 8.45 5.10
N ASP A 128 15.14 9.61 4.44
CA ASP A 128 15.43 10.89 5.08
C ASP A 128 14.35 11.27 6.11
N TRP A 129 13.09 10.95 5.82
CA TRP A 129 11.98 11.18 6.73
C TRP A 129 12.08 10.28 7.98
N LEU A 130 12.39 9.00 7.82
CA LEU A 130 12.61 8.08 8.95
C LEU A 130 13.78 8.53 9.82
N GLU A 131 14.91 8.88 9.21
CA GLU A 131 16.12 9.33 9.90
C GLU A 131 15.95 10.66 10.63
N SER A 132 15.18 11.60 10.07
CA SER A 132 15.00 12.93 10.66
C SER A 132 13.89 13.03 11.71
N ARG A 133 12.94 12.09 11.72
CA ARG A 133 11.72 12.20 12.55
C ARG A 133 11.53 11.08 13.55
N PHE A 134 12.15 9.92 13.33
CA PHE A 134 11.88 8.72 14.12
C PHE A 134 13.15 8.06 14.64
N SER A 135 12.96 7.22 15.65
CA SER A 135 13.96 6.27 16.14
C SER A 135 13.48 4.85 15.85
N PRO A 136 14.37 3.93 15.46
CA PRO A 136 14.02 2.53 15.23
C PRO A 136 13.52 1.81 16.49
N GLU A 137 13.73 2.37 17.68
CA GLU A 137 13.23 1.83 18.95
C GLU A 137 11.78 2.24 19.25
N GLN A 138 11.21 3.16 18.47
CA GLN A 138 9.77 3.47 18.55
C GLN A 138 8.96 2.33 17.92
N ARG A 139 7.70 2.18 18.31
CA ARG A 139 6.78 1.25 17.65
C ARG A 139 6.27 1.89 16.36
N LEU A 140 6.74 1.42 15.21
CA LEU A 140 6.45 2.00 13.89
C LEU A 140 6.28 0.90 12.85
N LEU A 141 5.38 1.13 11.89
CA LEU A 141 5.22 0.28 10.71
C LEU A 141 5.46 1.09 9.43
N VAL A 142 5.97 0.43 8.40
CA VAL A 142 5.93 0.88 7.01
C VAL A 142 5.28 -0.24 6.21
N ILE A 143 4.14 0.02 5.58
CA ILE A 143 3.32 -1.04 4.99
C ILE A 143 2.90 -0.72 3.56
N GLY A 144 2.54 -1.73 2.79
CA GLY A 144 1.90 -1.57 1.47
C GLY A 144 2.73 -2.12 0.33
N ASP A 145 2.35 -1.75 -0.90
CA ASP A 145 2.98 -2.20 -2.13
C ASP A 145 4.29 -1.44 -2.39
N LEU A 146 5.36 -1.97 -1.81
CA LEU A 146 6.71 -1.42 -1.96
C LEU A 146 7.26 -1.63 -3.37
N ASN A 147 6.60 -2.43 -4.23
CA ASN A 147 7.03 -2.72 -5.59
C ASN A 147 8.46 -3.30 -5.66
N ILE A 148 8.98 -3.87 -4.57
CA ILE A 148 10.33 -4.46 -4.50
C ILE A 148 10.22 -5.83 -3.84
N SER A 149 10.68 -6.87 -4.54
CA SER A 149 10.85 -8.23 -3.99
C SER A 149 12.17 -8.27 -3.21
N PRO A 150 12.15 -8.35 -1.87
CA PRO A 150 13.36 -8.17 -1.06
C PRO A 150 14.44 -9.22 -1.30
N GLU A 151 14.05 -10.49 -1.42
CA GLU A 151 14.95 -11.65 -1.51
C GLU A 151 14.61 -12.52 -2.74
N ASP A 152 15.49 -13.44 -3.11
CA ASP A 152 15.24 -14.32 -4.28
C ASP A 152 14.10 -15.31 -4.03
N SER A 153 13.88 -15.70 -2.77
CA SER A 153 12.73 -16.48 -2.30
C SER A 153 11.40 -15.75 -2.50
N ASP A 154 11.43 -14.43 -2.72
CA ASP A 154 10.25 -13.60 -3.00
C ASP A 154 9.89 -13.55 -4.50
N ILE A 155 10.62 -14.31 -5.34
CA ILE A 155 10.48 -14.33 -6.80
C ILE A 155 10.01 -15.71 -7.30
N GLY A 156 8.70 -15.84 -7.51
CA GLY A 156 8.05 -17.07 -7.99
C GLY A 156 7.85 -17.17 -9.51
N ILE A 157 8.28 -16.18 -10.30
CA ILE A 157 8.01 -16.16 -11.76
C ILE A 157 8.87 -17.15 -12.56
N GLY A 158 9.77 -17.89 -11.91
CA GLY A 158 10.70 -18.84 -12.52
C GLY A 158 12.04 -18.23 -12.94
N PRO A 159 13.13 -19.02 -12.94
CA PRO A 159 14.50 -18.51 -13.06
C PRO A 159 14.78 -17.84 -14.42
N ASP A 160 14.23 -18.37 -15.50
CA ASP A 160 14.44 -17.79 -16.84
C ASP A 160 13.72 -16.45 -17.00
N ASN A 161 12.53 -16.32 -16.41
CA ASN A 161 11.80 -15.04 -16.37
C ASN A 161 12.54 -14.04 -15.49
N ALA A 162 13.01 -14.43 -14.30
CA ALA A 162 13.80 -13.56 -13.42
C ALA A 162 15.07 -13.04 -14.12
N LYS A 163 15.85 -13.94 -14.75
CA LYS A 163 17.02 -13.57 -15.56
C LYS A 163 16.65 -12.62 -16.70
N ARG A 164 15.53 -12.88 -17.39
CA ARG A 164 15.05 -11.98 -18.46
C ARG A 164 14.73 -10.59 -17.91
N TRP A 165 14.00 -10.49 -16.80
CA TRP A 165 13.62 -9.22 -16.19
C TRP A 165 14.85 -8.40 -15.80
N LEU A 166 15.83 -9.01 -15.16
CA LEU A 166 17.11 -8.36 -14.83
C LEU A 166 17.83 -7.86 -16.09
N ARG A 167 17.92 -8.70 -17.13
CA ARG A 167 18.58 -8.35 -18.40
C ARG A 167 17.89 -7.19 -19.12
N THR A 168 16.55 -7.13 -19.05
CA THR A 168 15.76 -6.06 -19.70
C THR A 168 15.51 -4.87 -18.78
N GLY A 169 16.10 -4.85 -17.57
CA GLY A 169 15.88 -3.78 -16.60
C GLY A 169 14.44 -3.66 -16.12
N LYS A 170 13.64 -4.72 -16.11
CA LYS A 170 12.27 -4.66 -15.59
C LYS A 170 12.31 -4.51 -14.06
N CYS A 171 11.56 -3.54 -13.54
CA CYS A 171 11.52 -3.24 -12.11
C CYS A 171 10.86 -4.35 -11.29
N SER A 172 11.36 -4.54 -10.08
CA SER A 172 10.79 -5.26 -8.92
C SER A 172 11.93 -5.84 -8.06
N PHE A 173 13.05 -6.23 -8.67
CA PHE A 173 14.17 -6.87 -7.96
C PHE A 173 15.51 -6.52 -8.61
N LEU A 174 15.62 -5.33 -9.20
CA LEU A 174 16.90 -4.81 -9.66
C LEU A 174 17.83 -4.61 -8.45
N PRO A 175 19.16 -4.76 -8.62
CA PRO A 175 20.12 -4.54 -7.53
C PRO A 175 19.93 -3.19 -6.82
N GLU A 176 19.74 -2.11 -7.57
CA GLU A 176 19.56 -0.75 -7.05
C GLU A 176 18.27 -0.62 -6.22
N GLU A 177 17.20 -1.27 -6.66
CA GLU A 177 15.93 -1.32 -5.91
C GLU A 177 16.14 -2.02 -4.56
N ARG A 178 16.80 -3.18 -4.57
CA ARG A 178 17.10 -3.92 -3.34
C ARG A 178 18.06 -3.16 -2.42
N GLU A 179 18.99 -2.37 -2.97
CA GLU A 179 19.82 -1.46 -2.16
C GLU A 179 18.97 -0.41 -1.45
N TRP A 180 17.99 0.20 -2.13
CA TRP A 180 17.10 1.19 -1.51
C TRP A 180 16.29 0.61 -0.37
N LEU A 181 15.67 -0.55 -0.57
CA LEU A 181 14.95 -1.25 0.48
C LEU A 181 15.91 -1.74 1.59
N GLY A 182 17.12 -2.13 1.23
CA GLY A 182 18.19 -2.50 2.16
C GLY A 182 18.56 -1.37 3.13
N ARG A 183 18.56 -0.11 2.68
CA ARG A 183 18.78 1.05 3.57
C ARG A 183 17.68 1.21 4.61
N LEU A 184 16.41 1.01 4.21
CA LEU A 184 15.27 1.02 5.12
C LEU A 184 15.39 -0.08 6.17
N LYS A 185 15.77 -1.30 5.73
CA LYS A 185 16.05 -2.42 6.65
C LYS A 185 17.19 -2.08 7.62
N HIS A 186 18.29 -1.51 7.12
CA HIS A 186 19.45 -1.13 7.92
C HIS A 186 19.14 -0.07 8.98
N TRP A 187 18.26 0.90 8.68
CA TRP A 187 17.79 1.88 9.67
C TRP A 187 17.15 1.19 10.88
N GLY A 188 16.40 0.11 10.65
CA GLY A 188 15.85 -0.73 11.70
C GLY A 188 14.45 -1.27 11.42
N LEU A 189 14.04 -1.30 10.15
CA LEU A 189 12.80 -1.94 9.74
C LEU A 189 13.03 -3.44 9.46
N VAL A 190 12.11 -4.27 9.90
CA VAL A 190 12.13 -5.73 9.79
C VAL A 190 10.84 -6.19 9.13
N ASP A 191 10.97 -6.97 8.07
CA ASP A 191 9.83 -7.56 7.35
C ASP A 191 9.12 -8.61 8.23
N SER A 192 7.87 -8.34 8.62
CA SER A 192 7.12 -9.19 9.56
C SER A 192 6.91 -10.60 9.03
N PHE A 193 6.62 -10.73 7.73
CA PHE A 193 6.39 -12.01 7.09
C PHE A 193 7.67 -12.85 7.11
N ARG A 194 8.79 -12.27 6.68
CA ARG A 194 10.09 -12.94 6.64
C ARG A 194 10.63 -13.25 8.04
N HIS A 195 10.32 -12.40 9.03
CA HIS A 195 10.69 -12.62 10.43
C HIS A 195 10.10 -13.92 10.99
N LEU A 196 8.82 -14.19 10.70
CA LEU A 196 8.13 -15.39 11.17
C LEU A 196 8.26 -16.59 10.22
N ASN A 197 8.54 -16.35 8.95
CA ASN A 197 8.62 -17.37 7.90
C ASN A 197 9.96 -17.31 7.14
N PRO A 198 11.12 -17.49 7.82
CA PRO A 198 12.44 -17.23 7.24
C PRO A 198 12.74 -18.08 5.99
N ASP A 199 12.28 -19.33 5.97
CA ASP A 199 12.56 -20.28 4.89
C ASP A 199 11.48 -20.33 3.80
N SER A 200 10.42 -19.51 3.91
CA SER A 200 9.31 -19.54 2.94
C SER A 200 9.74 -19.03 1.57
N ALA A 201 9.45 -19.80 0.52
CA ALA A 201 9.76 -19.47 -0.88
C ALA A 201 8.58 -19.75 -1.84
N ASP A 202 7.37 -19.90 -1.28
CA ASP A 202 6.14 -20.25 -2.01
C ASP A 202 4.95 -19.31 -1.69
N ARG A 203 5.24 -18.16 -1.07
CA ARG A 203 4.26 -17.15 -0.68
C ARG A 203 4.55 -15.82 -1.36
N PHE A 204 3.60 -15.35 -2.16
CA PHE A 204 3.71 -14.17 -3.02
C PHE A 204 2.47 -13.29 -2.86
N SER A 205 2.63 -11.98 -2.93
CA SER A 205 1.52 -11.04 -2.74
C SER A 205 0.94 -10.55 -4.07
N TRP A 206 1.66 -10.66 -5.18
CA TRP A 206 1.22 -10.19 -6.49
C TRP A 206 1.30 -11.29 -7.56
N PHE A 207 0.26 -11.37 -8.40
CA PHE A 207 0.13 -12.36 -9.47
C PHE A 207 -0.39 -11.73 -10.76
N ASP A 208 0.43 -11.73 -11.81
CA ASP A 208 0.06 -11.24 -13.13
C ASP A 208 -1.19 -11.96 -13.69
N TYR A 209 -2.23 -11.19 -14.02
CA TYR A 209 -3.47 -11.73 -14.60
C TYR A 209 -3.25 -12.46 -15.92
N ARG A 210 -2.38 -11.95 -16.79
CA ARG A 210 -2.23 -12.46 -18.17
C ARG A 210 -1.67 -13.87 -18.18
N SER A 211 -0.69 -14.13 -17.32
CA SER A 211 -0.04 -15.41 -17.19
C SER A 211 -0.76 -16.37 -16.24
N ARG A 212 -1.90 -15.95 -15.63
CA ARG A 212 -2.67 -16.78 -14.68
C ARG A 212 -1.79 -17.35 -13.57
N GLY A 213 -0.86 -16.53 -13.05
CA GLY A 213 0.18 -16.98 -12.13
C GLY A 213 -0.37 -17.49 -10.80
N PHE A 214 -1.56 -17.04 -10.39
CA PHE A 214 -2.21 -17.50 -9.17
C PHE A 214 -2.80 -18.91 -9.30
N GLU A 215 -3.30 -19.27 -10.49
CA GLU A 215 -3.89 -20.57 -10.79
C GLU A 215 -2.85 -21.67 -11.07
N ASP A 216 -1.58 -21.31 -11.20
CA ASP A 216 -0.49 -22.25 -11.49
C ASP A 216 -0.04 -23.09 -10.28
N HIS A 217 0.60 -24.23 -10.58
CA HIS A 217 1.15 -25.17 -9.60
C HIS A 217 2.58 -25.59 -9.99
N PRO A 218 3.64 -25.10 -9.31
CA PRO A 218 3.59 -24.13 -8.19
C PRO A 218 3.09 -22.75 -8.63
N LYS A 219 2.56 -21.97 -7.69
CA LYS A 219 2.11 -20.59 -7.97
C LYS A 219 3.27 -19.74 -8.47
N ARG A 220 2.99 -18.84 -9.41
CA ARG A 220 3.96 -17.90 -9.97
C ARG A 220 3.57 -16.46 -9.65
N GLY A 221 4.31 -15.83 -8.75
CA GLY A 221 4.07 -14.45 -8.34
C GLY A 221 5.33 -13.77 -7.83
N LEU A 222 5.15 -12.59 -7.24
CA LEU A 222 6.19 -11.83 -6.54
C LEU A 222 5.67 -11.43 -5.15
N ARG A 223 6.54 -11.33 -4.15
CA ARG A 223 6.18 -10.75 -2.84
C ARG A 223 6.68 -9.32 -2.75
N ILE A 224 5.79 -8.37 -3.02
CA ILE A 224 6.09 -6.93 -3.13
C ILE A 224 5.27 -6.06 -2.17
N ASP A 225 4.22 -6.63 -1.58
CA ASP A 225 3.45 -6.02 -0.50
C ASP A 225 4.06 -6.47 0.82
N LEU A 226 4.62 -5.54 1.59
CA LEU A 226 5.31 -5.86 2.85
C LEU A 226 4.69 -5.11 4.02
N ILE A 227 4.82 -5.69 5.21
CA ILE A 227 4.60 -5.01 6.49
C ILE A 227 5.97 -4.99 7.19
N MET A 228 6.62 -3.84 7.19
CA MET A 228 7.92 -3.65 7.81
C MET A 228 7.76 -2.99 9.18
N ALA A 229 8.09 -3.71 10.25
CA ALA A 229 8.03 -3.22 11.61
C ALA A 229 9.40 -2.75 12.11
N SER A 230 9.43 -1.65 12.85
CA SER A 230 10.64 -1.19 13.51
C SER A 230 11.13 -2.19 14.57
N ARG A 231 12.39 -2.07 15.00
CA ARG A 231 12.97 -2.88 16.09
C ARG A 231 12.13 -2.82 17.38
N GLY A 232 11.60 -1.65 17.72
CA GLY A 232 10.73 -1.48 18.89
C GLY A 232 9.35 -2.16 18.79
N LEU A 233 8.95 -2.66 17.62
CA LEU A 233 7.66 -3.30 17.39
C LEU A 233 7.76 -4.77 16.96
N ILE A 234 8.79 -5.16 16.22
CA ILE A 234 8.84 -6.49 15.60
C ILE A 234 8.78 -7.64 16.62
N GLY A 235 9.34 -7.46 17.82
CA GLY A 235 9.27 -8.48 18.88
C GLY A 235 7.86 -8.76 19.41
N HIS A 236 6.88 -7.92 19.07
CA HIS A 236 5.47 -8.11 19.37
C HIS A 236 4.70 -8.81 18.25
N CYS A 237 5.32 -9.08 17.09
CA CYS A 237 4.65 -9.72 15.96
C CYS A 237 4.47 -11.22 16.24
N VAL A 238 3.22 -11.65 16.42
CA VAL A 238 2.89 -13.04 16.75
C VAL A 238 2.43 -13.86 15.54
N SER A 239 1.95 -13.19 14.49
CA SER A 239 1.55 -13.84 13.24
C SER A 239 1.67 -12.90 12.05
N SER A 240 1.96 -13.44 10.86
CA SER A 240 1.97 -12.68 9.59
C SER A 240 1.88 -13.64 8.40
N ASP A 241 0.98 -13.36 7.46
CA ASP A 241 0.78 -14.17 6.26
C ASP A 241 0.16 -13.35 5.10
N ILE A 242 -0.10 -14.04 3.99
CA ILE A 242 -0.71 -13.51 2.76
C ILE A 242 -2.02 -14.25 2.49
N ASP A 243 -3.12 -13.52 2.37
CA ASP A 243 -4.46 -14.10 2.25
C ASP A 243 -4.78 -14.56 0.81
N TYR A 244 -4.46 -15.82 0.53
CA TYR A 244 -4.80 -16.47 -0.74
C TYR A 244 -6.28 -16.79 -0.87
N GLN A 245 -7.05 -16.86 0.21
CA GLN A 245 -8.48 -17.11 0.13
C GLN A 245 -9.18 -15.90 -0.48
N ILE A 246 -8.86 -14.69 -0.01
CA ILE A 246 -9.36 -13.44 -0.59
C ILE A 246 -8.87 -13.29 -2.04
N ARG A 247 -7.59 -13.59 -2.31
CA ARG A 247 -7.05 -13.57 -3.69
C ARG A 247 -7.75 -14.55 -4.63
N GLY A 248 -8.30 -15.64 -4.11
CA GLY A 248 -9.02 -16.67 -4.87
C GLY A 248 -10.50 -16.38 -5.12
N MET A 249 -11.03 -15.25 -4.65
CA MET A 249 -12.43 -14.86 -4.88
C MET A 249 -12.72 -14.50 -6.34
N GLU A 250 -14.00 -14.43 -6.73
CA GLU A 250 -14.38 -13.94 -8.06
C GLU A 250 -13.99 -12.48 -8.27
N LYS A 251 -13.44 -12.18 -9.46
CA LYS A 251 -12.94 -10.85 -9.84
C LYS A 251 -11.98 -10.26 -8.78
N PRO A 252 -10.91 -11.00 -8.41
CA PRO A 252 -10.00 -10.55 -7.37
C PRO A 252 -9.09 -9.44 -7.91
N SER A 253 -8.43 -8.70 -7.02
CA SER A 253 -7.22 -7.93 -7.36
C SER A 253 -6.10 -8.90 -7.80
N ASP A 254 -5.11 -8.40 -8.53
CA ASP A 254 -3.86 -9.09 -8.81
C ASP A 254 -3.01 -9.24 -7.55
N HIS A 255 -3.24 -8.40 -6.54
CA HIS A 255 -2.65 -8.49 -5.22
C HIS A 255 -3.50 -9.34 -4.25
N ALA A 256 -2.82 -10.10 -3.41
CA ALA A 256 -3.35 -10.78 -2.24
C ALA A 256 -3.10 -9.90 -1.00
N PRO A 257 -4.10 -9.68 -0.13
CA PRO A 257 -3.90 -8.93 1.10
C PRO A 257 -2.78 -9.53 1.96
N VAL A 258 -1.89 -8.68 2.47
CA VAL A 258 -0.88 -9.06 3.47
C VAL A 258 -1.30 -8.56 4.84
N TRP A 259 -1.03 -9.35 5.88
CA TRP A 259 -1.40 -8.99 7.24
C TRP A 259 -0.35 -9.41 8.26
N ALA A 260 -0.38 -8.76 9.41
CA ALA A 260 0.42 -9.09 10.58
C ALA A 260 -0.37 -8.77 11.85
N GLU A 261 -0.21 -9.61 12.86
CA GLU A 261 -0.81 -9.47 14.19
C GLU A 261 0.29 -9.15 15.21
N PHE A 262 0.00 -8.20 16.10
CA PHE A 262 0.92 -7.75 17.14
C PHE A 262 0.24 -7.78 18.52
N GLU A 263 0.92 -8.32 19.53
CA GLU A 263 0.46 -8.32 20.93
C GLU A 263 1.25 -7.28 21.75
N LEU A 264 0.61 -6.20 22.20
CA LEU A 264 1.24 -4.99 22.77
C LEU A 264 1.14 -4.81 24.28
#